data_AF-A0A523AHS3-F1
#
_entry.id   AF-A0A523AHS3-F1
#
_cell.length_a   1.000
_cell.length_b   1.000
_cell.length_c   1.000
_cell.angle_alpha   90.00
_cell.angle_beta   90.00
_cell.angle_gamma   90.00
#
_symmetry.space_group_name_H-M   'P 1'
#
loop_
_entity.id
_entity.type
_entity.pdbx_description
1 polymer ?
#
loop_
_entity_poly.entity_id
_entity_poly.type
_entity_poly.pdbx_seq_one_letter_code
_entity_poly.pdbx_strand_id
1 'polypeptide(L)'
;MELSKLREILKEKYYPIDSKSSPLFLLSVLFEEVGELAESVRKRDLKGIEEELADVFFMVISLANYFGVEFEKKLIEKYVEGDPSKRWDLET
;
A
#
# COMPACT_ATOMS: atom_id res chain seq x y z
N MET A 1 -5.37 -15.85 -4.00
CA MET A 1 -6.29 -14.76 -4.36
C MET A 1 -5.54 -13.85 -5.31
N GLU A 2 -6.12 -13.44 -6.44
CA GLU A 2 -5.49 -12.44 -7.32
C GLU A 2 -5.55 -11.06 -6.66
N LEU A 3 -4.51 -10.24 -6.83
CA LEU A 3 -4.43 -8.91 -6.21
C LEU A 3 -5.58 -7.99 -6.65
N SER A 4 -6.00 -8.09 -7.91
CA SER A 4 -7.20 -7.45 -8.45
C SER A 4 -8.45 -7.80 -7.64
N LYS A 5 -8.63 -9.08 -7.31
CA LYS A 5 -9.77 -9.57 -6.52
C LYS A 5 -9.74 -9.02 -5.09
N LEU A 6 -8.56 -8.94 -4.47
CA LEU A 6 -8.42 -8.30 -3.15
C LEU A 6 -8.81 -6.82 -3.21
N ARG A 7 -8.33 -6.09 -4.21
CA ARG A 7 -8.66 -4.67 -4.41
C ARG A 7 -10.17 -4.46 -4.54
N GLU A 8 -10.87 -5.29 -5.32
CA GLU A 8 -12.33 -5.22 -5.47
C GLU A 8 -13.08 -5.53 -4.17
N ILE A 9 -12.66 -6.58 -3.42
CA ILE A 9 -13.26 -6.90 -2.11
C ILE A 9 -13.12 -5.71 -1.14
N LEU A 10 -11.93 -5.10 -1.09
CA LEU A 10 -11.69 -3.95 -0.21
C LEU A 10 -12.44 -2.70 -0.69
N LYS A 11 -12.60 -2.53 -2.01
CA LYS A 11 -13.42 -1.45 -2.59
C LYS A 11 -14.87 -1.56 -2.14
N GLU A 12 -15.48 -2.73 -2.27
CA GLU A 12 -16.86 -2.97 -1.85
C GLU A 12 -17.06 -2.65 -0.36
N LYS A 13 -16.07 -2.98 0.48
CA LYS A 13 -16.15 -2.80 1.93
C LYS A 13 -15.90 -1.36 2.39
N TYR A 14 -14.88 -0.68 1.85
CA TYR A 14 -14.36 0.55 2.44
C TYR A 14 -14.53 1.81 1.57
N TYR A 15 -14.65 1.68 0.25
CA TYR A 15 -14.84 2.84 -0.63
C TYR A 15 -16.04 3.73 -0.27
N PRO A 16 -17.21 3.22 0.20
CA PRO A 16 -18.32 4.08 0.63
C PRO A 16 -17.98 5.02 1.80
N ILE A 17 -16.97 4.68 2.59
CA ILE A 17 -16.45 5.48 3.71
C ILE A 17 -15.31 6.36 3.19
N ASP A 18 -14.33 5.77 2.50
CA ASP A 18 -13.14 6.47 2.01
C ASP A 18 -13.50 7.60 1.06
N SER A 19 -14.48 7.40 0.17
CA SER A 19 -14.95 8.41 -0.79
C SER A 19 -15.55 9.66 -0.14
N LYS A 20 -15.90 9.60 1.15
CA LYS A 20 -16.37 10.75 1.94
C LYS A 20 -15.22 11.50 2.62
N SER A 21 -14.02 10.94 2.60
CA SER A 21 -12.82 11.53 3.18
C SER A 21 -12.04 12.37 2.17
N SER A 22 -11.18 13.26 2.67
CA SER A 22 -10.22 13.98 1.83
C SER A 22 -9.08 13.05 1.39
N PRO A 23 -8.58 13.14 0.14
CA PRO A 23 -7.44 12.34 -0.29
C PRO A 23 -6.19 12.63 0.54
N LEU A 24 -6.03 13.88 1.04
CA LEU A 24 -4.94 14.25 1.93
C LEU A 24 -5.06 13.61 3.31
N PHE A 25 -6.29 13.37 3.78
CA PHE A 25 -6.53 12.65 5.03
C PHE A 25 -6.19 11.16 4.88
N LEU A 26 -6.64 10.53 3.80
CA LEU A 26 -6.28 9.12 3.53
C LEU A 26 -4.75 8.97 3.37
N LEU A 27 -4.09 9.94 2.74
CA LEU A 27 -2.64 9.97 2.63
C LEU A 27 -1.95 10.17 4.00
N SER A 28 -2.51 10.98 4.90
CA SER A 28 -1.93 11.13 6.24
C SER A 28 -2.04 9.85 7.06
N VAL A 29 -3.14 9.09 6.93
CA VAL A 29 -3.28 7.77 7.56
C VAL A 29 -2.22 6.81 7.02
N LEU A 30 -1.99 6.76 5.70
CA LEU A 30 -0.89 5.96 5.14
C LEU A 30 0.47 6.31 5.78
N PHE A 31 0.75 7.60 6.03
CA PHE A 31 2.00 8.00 6.67
C PHE A 31 2.08 7.61 8.15
N GLU A 32 0.95 7.56 8.85
CA GLU A 32 0.84 7.03 10.21
C GLU A 32 1.22 5.55 10.23
N GLU A 33 0.60 4.71 9.38
CA GLU A 33 0.92 3.27 9.30
C GLU A 33 2.40 3.01 8.94
N VAL A 34 2.98 3.84 8.07
CA VAL A 34 4.41 3.76 7.75
C VAL A 34 5.28 4.11 8.97
N GLY A 35 4.84 5.05 9.80
CA GLY A 35 5.49 5.40 11.06
C GLY A 35 5.45 4.25 12.06
N GLU A 36 4.30 3.60 12.21
CA GLU A 36 4.13 2.42 13.07
C GLU A 36 4.99 1.25 12.56
N LEU A 37 4.99 1.01 11.25
CA LEU A 37 5.86 0.01 10.62
C LEU A 37 7.34 0.29 10.91
N ALA A 38 7.78 1.54 10.80
CA ALA A 38 9.15 1.93 11.11
C ALA A 38 9.51 1.66 12.58
N GLU A 39 8.58 1.87 13.51
CA GLU A 39 8.77 1.55 14.92
C GLU A 39 8.89 0.04 15.15
N SER A 40 8.01 -0.76 14.55
CA SER A 40 8.01 -2.22 14.64
C SER A 40 9.31 -2.82 14.07
N VAL A 41 9.77 -2.31 12.92
CA VAL A 41 11.08 -2.67 12.33
C VAL A 41 12.22 -2.33 13.28
N ARG A 42 12.25 -1.11 13.83
CA ARG A 42 13.29 -0.66 14.77
C ARG A 42 13.37 -1.56 16.01
N LYS A 43 12.21 -2.01 16.51
CA LYS A 43 12.11 -2.91 17.67
C LYS A 43 12.38 -4.39 17.35
N ARG A 44 12.47 -4.76 16.07
CA ARG A 44 12.50 -6.15 15.60
C ARG A 44 11.28 -6.96 16.09
N ASP A 45 10.14 -6.28 16.23
CA ASP A 45 8.88 -6.91 16.63
C ASP A 45 8.23 -7.52 15.40
N LEU A 46 8.45 -8.83 15.19
CA LEU A 46 7.93 -9.53 14.01
C LEU A 46 6.40 -9.50 13.93
N LYS A 47 5.71 -9.50 15.07
CA LYS A 47 4.25 -9.45 15.09
C LYS A 47 3.76 -8.06 14.70
N GLY A 48 4.38 -7.02 15.26
CA GLY A 48 4.12 -5.64 14.85
C GLY A 48 4.41 -5.45 13.37
N ILE A 49 5.54 -5.93 12.86
CA ILE A 49 5.90 -5.81 11.43
C ILE A 49 4.83 -6.45 10.53
N GLU A 50 4.29 -7.61 10.91
CA GLU A 50 3.23 -8.28 10.15
C GLU A 50 1.93 -7.45 10.11
N GLU A 51 1.52 -6.88 11.25
CA GLU A 51 0.34 -6.02 11.36
C GLU A 51 0.52 -4.74 10.52
N GLU A 52 1.60 -3.99 10.77
CA GLU A 52 1.80 -2.69 10.12
C GLU A 52 2.05 -2.81 8.61
N LEU A 53 2.64 -3.91 8.14
CA LEU A 53 2.73 -4.19 6.70
C LEU A 53 1.34 -4.38 6.09
N ALA A 54 0.41 -5.01 6.80
CA ALA A 54 -0.96 -5.18 6.36
C ALA A 54 -1.68 -3.83 6.29
N ASP A 55 -1.51 -2.97 7.29
CA ASP A 55 -2.15 -1.65 7.35
C ASP A 55 -1.60 -0.68 6.29
N VAL A 56 -0.28 -0.64 6.09
CA VAL A 56 0.34 0.09 4.98
C VAL A 56 -0.23 -0.38 3.64
N PHE A 57 -0.32 -1.69 3.42
CA PHE A 57 -0.82 -2.23 2.16
C PHE A 57 -2.31 -1.98 1.96
N PHE A 58 -3.10 -2.08 3.03
CA PHE A 58 -4.51 -1.71 3.04
C PHE A 58 -4.68 -0.25 2.59
N MET A 59 -3.93 0.68 3.18
CA MET A 59 -4.02 2.10 2.82
C MET A 59 -3.58 2.39 1.38
N VAL A 60 -2.58 1.68 0.85
CA VAL A 60 -2.21 1.75 -0.58
C VAL A 60 -3.38 1.31 -1.48
N ILE A 61 -4.06 0.21 -1.14
CA ILE A 61 -5.24 -0.26 -1.87
C ILE A 61 -6.41 0.73 -1.75
N SER A 62 -6.65 1.28 -0.57
CA SER A 62 -7.72 2.26 -0.33
C SER A 62 -7.51 3.52 -1.17
N LEU A 63 -6.28 4.04 -1.25
CA LEU A 63 -5.93 5.14 -2.15
C LEU A 63 -6.10 4.76 -3.63
N ALA A 64 -5.68 3.55 -4.03
CA ALA A 64 -5.87 3.08 -5.40
C ALA A 64 -7.35 3.06 -5.79
N ASN A 65 -8.21 2.56 -4.90
CA ASN A 65 -9.66 2.57 -5.07
C ASN A 65 -10.25 3.98 -5.07
N TYR A 66 -9.76 4.87 -4.19
CA TYR A 66 -10.18 6.27 -4.13
C TYR A 66 -9.97 6.99 -5.46
N PHE A 67 -8.81 6.80 -6.09
CA PHE A 67 -8.47 7.42 -7.38
C PHE A 67 -8.93 6.61 -8.60
N GLY A 68 -9.53 5.43 -8.41
CA GLY A 68 -9.96 4.56 -9.49
C GLY A 68 -8.79 4.02 -10.34
N VAL A 69 -7.63 3.78 -9.73
CA VAL A 69 -6.44 3.27 -10.41
C VAL A 69 -6.21 1.78 -10.15
N GLU A 70 -5.84 1.05 -11.19
CA GLU A 70 -5.47 -0.36 -11.13
C GLU A 70 -3.95 -0.49 -10.95
N PHE A 71 -3.45 -0.24 -9.73
CA PHE A 71 -2.02 -0.23 -9.45
C PHE A 71 -1.36 -1.60 -9.68
N GLU A 72 -2.12 -2.69 -9.59
CA GLU A 72 -1.64 -4.05 -9.86
C GLU A 72 -1.11 -4.21 -11.29
N LYS A 73 -1.76 -3.59 -12.29
CA LYS A 73 -1.26 -3.56 -13.67
C LYS A 73 0.08 -2.85 -13.74
N LYS A 74 0.20 -1.73 -13.01
CA LYS A 74 1.44 -0.96 -12.98
C LYS A 74 2.59 -1.70 -12.30
N LEU A 75 2.29 -2.51 -11.27
CA LEU A 75 3.27 -3.39 -10.64
C LEU A 75 3.81 -4.43 -11.63
N ILE A 76 2.93 -5.06 -12.42
CA ILE A 76 3.33 -6.03 -13.45
C ILE A 76 4.23 -5.37 -14.49
N GLU A 77 3.77 -4.27 -15.10
CA GLU A 77 4.56 -3.53 -16.09
C GLU A 77 5.94 -3.14 -15.56
N LYS A 78 6.00 -2.65 -14.31
CA LYS A 78 7.23 -2.05 -13.78
C LYS A 78 8.22 -3.06 -13.21
N TYR A 79 7.75 -4.11 -12.54
CA TYR A 79 8.60 -5.01 -11.74
C TYR A 79 8.57 -6.47 -12.18
N VAL A 80 7.63 -6.88 -13.02
CA VAL A 80 7.56 -8.25 -13.57
C VAL A 80 8.05 -8.26 -15.01
N GLU A 81 7.52 -7.36 -15.84
CA GLU A 81 7.95 -7.18 -17.23
C GLU A 81 9.19 -6.28 -17.30
N GLY A 82 9.18 -5.21 -16.49
CA GLY A 82 10.32 -4.34 -16.27
C GLY A 82 11.22 -4.82 -15.13
N ASP A 83 12.46 -4.34 -15.13
CA ASP A 83 13.42 -4.56 -14.05
C ASP A 83 14.12 -3.23 -13.72
N PRO A 84 13.62 -2.49 -12.70
CA PRO A 84 14.19 -1.21 -12.30
C PRO A 84 15.34 -1.39 -11.30
N SER A 85 15.75 -2.62 -10.96
CA SER A 85 16.79 -2.90 -9.95
C SER A 85 18.12 -2.19 -10.24
N LYS A 86 18.42 -1.95 -11.52
CA LYS A 86 19.58 -1.14 -11.97
C LYS A 86 19.60 0.30 -11.43
N ARG A 87 18.50 0.78 -10.84
CA ARG A 87 18.40 2.11 -10.21
C ARG A 87 18.47 2.05 -8.68
N TRP A 88 18.53 0.85 -8.09
CA TRP A 88 18.56 0.64 -6.64
C TRP A 88 19.99 0.55 -6.10
N ASP A 89 20.96 0.30 -6.97
CA ASP A 89 22.36 0.56 -6.70
C ASP A 89 22.59 2.08 -6.69
N LEU A 90 22.24 2.71 -5.56
CA LEU A 90 22.95 3.90 -5.15
C LEU A 90 24.39 3.46 -4.93
N GLU A 91 25.29 3.94 -5.78
CA GLU A 91 26.73 3.70 -5.74
C GLU A 91 27.21 3.56 -4.29
N THR A 92 27.74 2.38 -3.96
CA THR A 92 28.57 2.19 -2.77
C THR A 92 29.78 3.10 -2.82
#